data_AF-A0A380T0W4-F1
#
_entry.id   AF-A0A380T0W4-F1
#
_cell.length_a   1.000
_cell.length_b   1.000
_cell.length_c   1.000
_cell.angle_alpha   90.00
_cell.angle_beta   90.00
_cell.angle_gamma   90.00
#
_symmetry.space_group_name_H-M   'P 1'
#
loop_
_entity.id
_entity.type
_entity.pdbx_description
1 polymer ?
#
loop_
_entity_poly.entity_id
_entity_poly.type
_entity_poly.pdbx_seq_one_letter_code
_entity_poly.pdbx_strand_id
1 'polypeptide(L)'
;MPSDPDAQYSIISVSETDAGLEVTTQRKGISGFSYSKREFDCANRKVLFMGSSTSVADLENVKADDEATPWFKGSLARAISDVVCRDTVAAANQ
;
A
#
# COMPACT_ATOMS: atom_id res chain seq x y z
N MET A 1 -0.63 22.35 6.28
CA MET A 1 -0.36 21.20 7.16
C MET A 1 1.13 20.95 7.13
N PRO A 2 1.87 21.03 8.26
CA PRO A 2 3.29 20.71 8.25
C PRO A 2 3.45 19.25 7.86
N SER A 3 4.25 18.98 6.84
CA SER A 3 4.76 17.62 6.59
C SER A 3 5.55 17.21 7.83
N ASP A 4 5.22 16.09 8.44
CA ASP A 4 5.97 15.49 9.54
C ASP A 4 7.20 14.77 8.96
N PRO A 5 8.40 15.37 9.04
CA PRO A 5 9.58 14.86 8.36
C PRO A 5 10.12 13.57 9.01
N ASP A 6 9.76 13.33 10.28
CA ASP A 6 10.22 12.19 11.07
C ASP A 6 9.23 11.03 11.04
N ALA A 7 8.18 11.12 10.22
CA ALA A 7 7.20 10.07 10.07
C ALA A 7 7.83 8.79 9.51
N GLN A 8 7.70 7.69 10.25
CA GLN A 8 8.18 6.38 9.84
C GLN A 8 7.08 5.60 9.15
N TYR A 9 7.44 4.88 8.09
CA TYR A 9 6.53 4.06 7.31
C TYR A 9 6.98 2.60 7.32
N SER A 10 6.05 1.69 7.61
CA SER A 10 6.31 0.25 7.65
C SER A 10 5.21 -0.50 6.91
N ILE A 11 5.58 -1.55 6.19
CA ILE A 11 4.62 -2.55 5.70
C ILE A 11 4.31 -3.48 6.86
N ILE A 12 3.03 -3.65 7.20
CA ILE A 12 2.61 -4.48 8.35
C ILE A 12 1.82 -5.73 7.92
N SER A 13 1.27 -5.72 6.71
CA SER A 13 0.68 -6.92 6.09
C SER A 13 0.81 -6.87 4.57
N VAL A 14 0.96 -8.04 3.97
CA VAL A 14 0.86 -8.29 2.53
C VAL A 14 0.04 -9.56 2.38
N SER A 15 -0.96 -9.53 1.52
CA SER A 15 -1.79 -10.69 1.19
C SER A 15 -2.08 -10.71 -0.31
N GLU A 16 -2.01 -11.90 -0.91
CA GLU A 16 -2.38 -12.09 -2.31
C GLU A 16 -3.89 -12.21 -2.44
N THR A 17 -4.46 -11.57 -3.46
CA THR A 17 -5.86 -11.64 -3.86
C THR A 17 -5.94 -11.98 -5.35
N ASP A 18 -7.14 -12.29 -5.85
CA ASP A 18 -7.35 -12.51 -7.28
C ASP A 18 -7.06 -11.26 -8.14
N ALA A 19 -7.08 -10.08 -7.52
CA ALA A 19 -6.87 -8.80 -8.20
C ALA A 19 -5.43 -8.26 -8.05
N GLY A 20 -4.63 -8.77 -7.09
CA GLY A 20 -3.24 -8.38 -6.93
C GLY A 20 -2.71 -8.60 -5.52
N LEU A 21 -1.80 -7.71 -5.08
CA LEU A 21 -1.26 -7.71 -3.73
C LEU A 21 -1.94 -6.64 -2.88
N GLU A 22 -2.70 -7.06 -1.90
CA GLU A 22 -3.24 -6.18 -0.88
C GLU A 22 -2.17 -5.91 0.19
N VAL A 23 -1.86 -4.65 0.41
CA VAL A 23 -0.77 -4.20 1.29
C VAL A 23 -1.31 -3.20 2.30
N THR A 24 -1.08 -3.49 3.57
CA THR A 24 -1.32 -2.53 4.64
C THR A 24 0.00 -1.92 5.11
N THR A 25 0.04 -0.59 5.10
CA THR A 25 1.15 0.19 5.65
C THR A 25 0.74 0.92 6.90
N GLN A 26 1.62 0.96 7.90
CA GLN A 26 1.52 1.86 9.04
C GLN A 26 2.41 3.08 8.79
N ARG A 27 1.89 4.26 9.12
CA ARG A 27 2.63 5.50 9.29
C ARG A 27 2.61 5.88 10.75
N LYS A 28 3.78 6.03 11.37
CA LYS A 28 3.97 6.54 12.73
C LYS A 28 4.54 7.95 12.65
N GLY A 29 3.75 8.95 13.03
CA GLY A 29 4.18 10.34 13.14
C GLY A 29 4.07 10.87 14.57
N ILE A 30 4.41 12.14 14.76
CA ILE A 30 4.30 12.85 16.05
C ILE A 30 2.84 12.85 16.55
N SER A 31 1.89 12.92 15.62
CA SER A 31 0.45 12.94 15.90
C SER A 31 -0.15 11.54 16.13
N GLY A 32 0.65 10.48 16.13
CA GLY A 32 0.20 9.10 16.32
C GLY A 32 0.31 8.24 15.07
N PHE A 33 -0.52 7.21 14.99
CA PHE A 33 -0.47 6.19 13.94
C PHE A 33 -1.63 6.33 12.98
N SER A 34 -1.36 6.04 11.71
CA SER A 34 -2.38 5.84 10.68
C SER A 34 -2.01 4.62 9.87
N TYR A 35 -3.02 3.89 9.43
CA TYR A 35 -2.89 2.74 8.57
C TYR A 35 -3.50 3.05 7.22
N SER A 36 -2.94 2.49 6.16
CA SER A 36 -3.43 2.65 4.80
C SER A 36 -3.39 1.33 4.09
N LYS A 37 -4.46 1.05 3.35
CA LYS A 37 -4.65 -0.18 2.61
C LYS A 37 -4.62 0.12 1.11
N ARG A 38 -3.88 -0.68 0.35
CA ARG A 38 -3.71 -0.52 -1.10
C ARG A 38 -3.69 -1.88 -1.77
N GLU A 39 -4.28 -1.98 -2.94
CA GLU A 39 -4.14 -3.15 -3.81
C GLU A 39 -3.18 -2.83 -4.96
N PHE A 40 -2.17 -3.65 -5.15
CA PHE A 40 -1.12 -3.50 -6.15
C PHE A 40 -1.29 -4.53 -7.26
N ASP A 41 -1.55 -4.04 -8.47
CA ASP A 41 -1.42 -4.81 -9.68
C ASP A 41 0.01 -4.68 -10.19
N CYS A 42 0.83 -5.69 -9.86
CA CYS A 42 2.25 -5.69 -10.23
C CYS A 42 2.49 -5.84 -11.74
N ALA A 43 1.58 -6.48 -12.46
CA ALA A 43 1.69 -6.70 -13.91
C ALA A 43 1.45 -5.40 -14.68
N ASN A 44 0.39 -4.67 -14.33
CA ASN A 44 0.00 -3.43 -15.00
C ASN A 44 0.59 -2.16 -14.34
N ARG A 45 1.34 -2.31 -13.24
CA ARG A 45 1.96 -1.23 -12.46
C ARG A 45 0.94 -0.19 -11.96
N LYS A 46 -0.20 -0.68 -11.50
CA LYS A 46 -1.30 0.12 -10.96
C LYS A 46 -1.50 -0.12 -9.47
N VAL A 47 -1.95 0.91 -8.77
CA VAL A 47 -2.34 0.84 -7.36
C VAL A 47 -3.75 1.36 -7.21
N LEU A 48 -4.58 0.59 -6.52
CA LEU A 48 -5.86 1.05 -6.02
C LEU A 48 -5.69 1.46 -4.55
N PHE A 49 -6.03 2.70 -4.21
CA PHE A 49 -6.07 3.09 -2.81
C PHE A 49 -7.40 2.63 -2.22
N MET A 50 -7.33 1.74 -1.24
CA MET A 50 -8.53 1.17 -0.61
C MET A 50 -9.04 2.05 0.53
N GLY A 51 -8.14 2.84 1.14
CA GLY A 51 -8.47 3.81 2.17
C GLY A 51 -7.47 3.83 3.32
N SER A 52 -7.79 4.59 4.36
CA SER A 52 -6.97 4.74 5.55
C SER A 52 -7.81 4.85 6.83
N SER A 53 -7.25 4.39 7.94
CA SER A 53 -7.86 4.51 9.27
C SER A 53 -6.79 4.67 10.36
N THR A 54 -7.21 4.95 11.60
CA THR A 54 -6.35 4.98 12.79
C THR A 54 -6.23 3.61 13.47
N SER A 55 -6.94 2.59 13.00
CA SER A 55 -6.80 1.19 13.44
C SER A 55 -6.73 0.23 12.23
N VAL A 56 -6.17 -0.96 12.43
CA VAL A 56 -6.13 -2.00 11.39
C VAL A 56 -7.52 -2.61 11.16
N ALA A 57 -8.29 -2.82 12.22
CA ALA A 57 -9.64 -3.41 12.13
C ALA A 57 -10.59 -2.57 11.29
N ASP A 58 -10.50 -1.25 11.39
CA ASP A 58 -11.35 -0.33 10.62
C ASP A 58 -11.02 -0.32 9.12
N LEU A 59 -9.89 -0.90 8.69
CA LEU A 59 -9.56 -1.08 7.28
C LEU A 59 -10.45 -2.10 6.57
N GLU A 60 -11.29 -2.84 7.28
CA GLU A 60 -12.31 -3.70 6.66
C GLU A 60 -13.50 -2.89 6.12
N ASN A 61 -13.69 -1.67 6.64
CA ASN A 61 -14.84 -0.80 6.33
C ASN A 61 -14.47 0.39 5.43
N VAL A 62 -13.22 0.49 5.00
CA VAL A 62 -12.79 1.57 4.10
C VAL A 62 -13.32 1.34 2.69
N LYS A 63 -13.73 2.43 2.04
CA LYS A 63 -14.17 2.39 0.65
C LYS A 63 -12.98 2.68 -0.25
N ALA A 64 -12.71 1.76 -1.18
CA ALA A 64 -11.72 1.99 -2.22
C ALA A 64 -12.09 3.16 -3.13
N ASP A 65 -11.06 3.81 -3.65
CA ASP A 65 -11.19 4.75 -4.74
C ASP A 65 -11.87 4.07 -5.94
N ASP A 66 -12.56 4.85 -6.77
CA ASP A 66 -13.30 4.28 -7.89
C ASP A 66 -12.36 3.83 -9.03
N GLU A 67 -11.09 4.28 -9.03
CA GLU A 67 -10.11 3.97 -10.08
C GLU A 67 -8.71 3.68 -9.54
N ALA A 68 -8.04 2.69 -10.14
CA ALA A 68 -6.64 2.40 -9.88
C ALA A 68 -5.73 3.33 -10.70
N THR A 69 -4.68 3.85 -10.08
CA THR A 69 -3.76 4.82 -10.68
C THR A 69 -2.38 4.20 -10.93
N PRO A 70 -1.61 4.67 -11.95
CA PRO A 70 -0.23 4.24 -12.13
C PRO A 70 0.66 4.62 -10.93
N TRP A 71 1.69 3.82 -10.63
CA TRP A 71 2.68 4.23 -9.63
C TRP A 71 3.64 5.27 -10.21
N PHE A 72 3.55 6.51 -9.74
CA PHE A 72 4.45 7.57 -10.18
C PHE A 72 5.85 7.42 -9.56
N LYS A 73 6.89 7.75 -10.33
CA LYS A 73 8.27 7.77 -9.84
C LYS A 73 8.39 8.71 -8.63
N GLY A 74 9.05 8.24 -7.57
CA GLY A 74 9.22 9.00 -6.33
C GLY A 74 8.00 9.01 -5.40
N SER A 75 6.89 8.35 -5.77
CA SER A 75 5.74 8.18 -4.89
C SER A 75 5.97 7.09 -3.84
N LEU A 76 5.24 7.18 -2.73
CA LEU A 76 5.23 6.13 -1.71
C LEU A 76 4.73 4.80 -2.29
N ALA A 77 3.72 4.82 -3.18
CA ALA A 77 3.23 3.62 -3.85
C ALA A 77 4.34 2.93 -4.64
N ARG A 78 5.19 3.70 -5.34
CA ARG A 78 6.34 3.15 -6.06
C ARG A 78 7.39 2.53 -5.13
N ALA A 79 7.63 3.12 -3.97
CA ALA A 79 8.56 2.56 -2.97
C ALA A 79 8.03 1.27 -2.35
N ILE A 80 6.72 1.20 -2.06
CA ILE A 80 6.06 -0.03 -1.57
C ILE A 80 6.12 -1.11 -2.66
N SER A 81 5.80 -0.75 -3.90
CA SER A 81 5.81 -1.70 -5.03
C SER A 81 7.19 -2.28 -5.29
N ASP A 82 8.25 -1.48 -5.08
CA ASP A 82 9.63 -1.96 -5.13
C ASP A 82 9.90 -3.05 -4.10
N VAL A 83 9.16 -3.16 -3.00
CA VAL A 83 9.36 -4.23 -2.02
C VAL A 83 8.45 -5.41 -2.33
N VAL A 84 7.15 -5.18 -2.53
CA VAL A 84 6.15 -6.26 -2.59
C VAL A 84 6.06 -6.94 -3.96
N CYS A 85 6.38 -6.25 -5.05
CA CYS A 85 6.31 -6.82 -6.40
C CYS A 85 7.62 -7.49 -6.84
N ARG A 86 8.64 -7.61 -5.97
CA ARG A 86 9.91 -8.28 -6.31
C ARG A 86 9.77 -9.80 -6.38
N ASP A 87 8.86 -10.39 -5.62
CA ASP A 87 8.77 -11.85 -5.50
C ASP A 87 7.74 -12.49 -6.43
N THR A 88 6.83 -11.71 -7.03
CA THR A 88 5.84 -12.22 -7.99
C THR A 88 6.42 -12.58 -9.36
N VAL A 89 7.69 -12.24 -9.63
CA VAL A 89 8.43 -12.66 -10.84
C VAL A 89 9.17 -13.99 -10.65
N ALA A 90 9.42 -14.42 -9.40
CA ALA A 90 10.14 -15.66 -9.12
C ALA A 90 9.25 -16.93 -9.17
N ALA A 91 7.93 -16.77 -8.98
CA ALA A 91 6.98 -17.89 -9.01
C ALA A 91 6.45 -18.26 -10.41
N ALA A 92 6.70 -17.43 -11.43
CA ALA A 92 6.22 -17.68 -12.80
C ALA A 92 7.19 -18.50 -13.68
N ASN A 93 8.26 -19.05 -13.10
CA ASN A 93 9.34 -19.71 -13.84
C ASN A 93 9.83 -21.02 -13.18
N GLN A 94 8.91 -21.81 -12.62
CA GLN A 94 9.16 -23.19 -12.20
C GLN A 94 8.12 -24.14 -12.76
#